data_AF-A0A8J2MW19-F1
#
_entry.id   AF-A0A8J2MW19-F1
#
_cell.length_a   1.000
_cell.length_b   1.000
_cell.length_c   1.000
_cell.angle_alpha   90.00
_cell.angle_beta   90.00
_cell.angle_gamma   90.00
#
_symmetry.space_group_name_H-M   'P 1'
#
loop_
_entity.id
_entity.type
_entity.pdbx_description
1 polymer ?
#
loop_
_entity_poly.entity_id
_entity_poly.type
_entity_poly.pdbx_seq_one_letter_code
_entity_poly.pdbx_strand_id
1 'polypeptide(L)'
;MPLLVKNKKLNRGEHIAAQKNNVTVLKWKDKRDVLMISTCHADEQTMSNGRNQRLKPNMILEYNDRKKGIDLSDELASYYSPIRKTLTWYKKVAVDVLFGVGIVNTVYLYNKLNQQNKCTLLQAQMDIVKKLLGINVVQSASILTPLRSSTENTSQGIRNVRPSTSQMQHFLTELDRKDGKKTRRRCTGCYDEHRQKGETAAAATNKAKRVSQNM
;
A
#
# COMPACT_ATOMS: atom_id res chain seq x y z
N MET A 1 -35.84 0.56 -22.19
CA MET A 1 -35.19 -0.41 -23.12
C MET A 1 -36.24 -0.98 -24.05
N PRO A 2 -36.05 -1.00 -25.39
CA PRO A 2 -37.03 -1.55 -26.32
C PRO A 2 -37.33 -3.03 -26.03
N LEU A 3 -38.61 -3.40 -26.00
CA LEU A 3 -39.05 -4.77 -25.68
C LEU A 3 -38.49 -5.79 -26.68
N LEU A 4 -38.38 -5.40 -27.96
CA LEU A 4 -37.78 -6.21 -29.02
C LEU A 4 -36.35 -6.66 -28.66
N VAL A 5 -35.53 -5.74 -28.15
CA VAL A 5 -34.13 -6.01 -27.75
C VAL A 5 -34.10 -6.81 -26.45
N LYS A 6 -34.88 -6.42 -25.45
CA LYS A 6 -34.87 -7.06 -24.12
C LYS A 6 -35.32 -8.52 -24.17
N ASN A 7 -36.40 -8.81 -24.89
CA ASN A 7 -37.06 -10.12 -24.85
C ASN A 7 -36.48 -11.13 -25.85
N LYS A 8 -35.64 -10.69 -26.80
CA LYS A 8 -34.99 -11.61 -27.75
C LYS A 8 -34.13 -12.64 -27.00
N LYS A 9 -34.36 -13.91 -27.28
CA LYS A 9 -33.48 -15.01 -26.86
C LYS A 9 -32.29 -15.06 -27.83
N LEU A 10 -31.08 -15.05 -27.28
CA LEU A 10 -29.82 -15.02 -28.03
C LEU A 10 -28.97 -16.23 -27.65
N ASN A 11 -28.26 -16.79 -28.61
CA ASN A 11 -27.19 -17.75 -28.36
C ASN A 11 -25.92 -17.00 -27.91
N ARG A 12 -24.99 -17.74 -27.30
CA ARG A 12 -23.73 -17.15 -26.82
C ARG A 12 -22.93 -16.57 -27.99
N GLY A 13 -22.54 -15.31 -27.87
CA GLY A 13 -21.82 -14.54 -28.89
C GLY A 13 -22.72 -13.63 -29.73
N GLU A 14 -24.02 -13.92 -29.80
CA GLU A 14 -24.98 -13.11 -30.55
C GLU A 14 -25.32 -11.81 -29.82
N HIS A 15 -25.67 -10.80 -30.60
CA HIS A 15 -26.24 -9.55 -30.10
C HIS A 15 -27.44 -9.11 -30.94
N ILE A 16 -28.25 -8.24 -30.36
CA ILE A 16 -29.29 -7.49 -31.05
C ILE A 16 -29.23 -6.04 -30.59
N ALA A 17 -29.38 -5.11 -31.52
CA ALA A 17 -29.38 -3.69 -31.25
C ALA A 17 -30.64 -3.02 -31.80
N ALA A 18 -31.01 -1.90 -31.20
CA ALA A 18 -31.99 -0.97 -31.74
C ALA A 18 -31.48 0.44 -31.51
N GLN A 19 -31.54 1.26 -32.56
CA GLN A 19 -31.11 2.64 -32.51
C GLN A 19 -32.29 3.58 -32.74
N LYS A 20 -32.34 4.67 -31.97
CA LYS A 20 -33.25 5.79 -32.20
C LYS A 20 -32.44 7.08 -32.08
N ASN A 21 -32.39 7.86 -33.16
CA ASN A 21 -31.53 9.03 -33.27
C ASN A 21 -30.06 8.65 -32.99
N ASN A 22 -29.41 9.35 -32.07
CA ASN A 22 -28.05 9.08 -31.63
C ASN A 22 -27.97 8.06 -30.49
N VAL A 23 -29.08 7.49 -30.01
CA VAL A 23 -29.07 6.55 -28.89
C VAL A 23 -29.23 5.12 -29.40
N THR A 24 -28.22 4.29 -29.13
CA THR A 24 -28.22 2.86 -29.43
C THR A 24 -28.39 2.07 -28.16
N VAL A 25 -29.29 1.09 -28.19
CA VAL A 25 -29.52 0.12 -27.12
C VAL A 25 -29.19 -1.26 -27.64
N LEU A 26 -28.34 -1.99 -26.91
CA LEU A 26 -27.80 -3.27 -27.34
C LEU A 26 -27.99 -4.34 -26.25
N LYS A 27 -28.32 -5.55 -26.67
CA LYS A 27 -28.29 -6.76 -25.84
C LYS A 27 -27.30 -7.75 -26.46
N TRP A 28 -26.31 -8.18 -25.69
CA TRP A 28 -25.34 -9.21 -26.10
C TRP A 28 -25.34 -10.36 -25.11
N LYS A 29 -25.15 -11.58 -25.60
CA LYS A 29 -25.12 -12.79 -24.78
C LYS A 29 -23.70 -13.32 -24.64
N ASP A 30 -23.14 -13.30 -23.43
CA ASP A 30 -22.01 -14.18 -23.08
C ASP A 30 -22.48 -15.34 -22.20
N LYS A 31 -21.96 -15.47 -20.97
CA LYS A 31 -22.53 -16.40 -19.98
C LYS A 31 -23.92 -15.92 -19.51
N ARG A 32 -24.11 -14.60 -19.49
CA ARG A 32 -25.36 -13.92 -19.11
C ARG A 32 -25.66 -12.82 -20.14
N ASP A 33 -26.88 -12.34 -20.11
CA ASP A 33 -27.30 -11.22 -20.95
C ASP A 33 -26.62 -9.94 -20.44
N VAL A 34 -25.99 -9.20 -21.33
CA VAL A 34 -25.41 -7.88 -21.10
C VAL A 34 -26.25 -6.87 -21.86
N LEU A 35 -26.77 -5.88 -21.16
CA LEU A 35 -27.60 -4.82 -21.72
C LEU A 35 -26.79 -3.53 -21.67
N MET A 36 -26.66 -2.85 -22.81
CA MET A 36 -25.89 -1.64 -22.95
C MET A 36 -26.71 -0.54 -23.61
N ILE A 37 -26.36 0.70 -23.30
CA ILE A 37 -26.88 1.91 -23.94
C ILE A 37 -25.69 2.82 -24.22
N SER A 38 -25.69 3.45 -25.39
CA SER A 38 -24.64 4.39 -25.78
C SER A 38 -25.18 5.45 -26.72
N THR A 39 -24.52 6.61 -26.70
CA THR A 39 -24.75 7.72 -27.61
C THR A 39 -23.68 7.84 -28.71
N CYS A 40 -22.63 7.02 -28.64
CA CYS A 40 -21.44 7.12 -29.50
C CYS A 40 -21.17 5.86 -30.32
N HIS A 41 -21.77 4.72 -29.95
CA HIS A 41 -21.56 3.44 -30.63
C HIS A 41 -22.83 2.95 -31.30
N ALA A 42 -22.70 2.42 -32.51
CA ALA A 42 -23.71 1.62 -33.18
C ALA A 42 -23.65 0.15 -32.69
N ASP A 43 -23.92 -0.81 -33.57
CA ASP A 43 -23.93 -2.25 -33.30
C ASP A 43 -22.67 -2.99 -33.79
N GLU A 44 -21.63 -2.23 -34.17
CA GLU A 44 -20.34 -2.76 -34.61
C GLU A 44 -19.72 -3.73 -33.58
N GLN A 45 -19.04 -4.76 -34.10
CA GLN A 45 -18.32 -5.73 -33.31
C GLN A 45 -16.86 -5.85 -33.74
N THR A 46 -15.99 -6.07 -32.77
CA THR A 46 -14.56 -6.33 -32.99
C THR A 46 -14.14 -7.57 -32.21
N MET A 47 -13.14 -8.28 -32.73
CA MET A 47 -12.51 -9.38 -32.01
C MET A 47 -11.82 -8.87 -30.75
N SER A 48 -12.10 -9.48 -29.60
CA SER A 48 -11.50 -9.07 -28.33
C SER A 48 -10.04 -9.52 -28.22
N ASN A 49 -9.15 -8.65 -27.73
CA ASN A 49 -7.71 -8.90 -27.59
C ASN A 49 -7.30 -9.80 -26.40
N GLY A 50 -8.23 -10.59 -25.85
CA GLY A 50 -7.99 -11.44 -24.67
C GLY A 50 -7.57 -12.87 -25.01
N ARG A 51 -7.16 -13.64 -23.99
CA ARG A 51 -6.77 -15.07 -24.12
C ARG A 51 -7.79 -15.93 -24.86
N ASN A 52 -9.08 -15.61 -24.68
CA ASN A 52 -10.18 -16.19 -25.44
C ASN A 52 -10.76 -15.12 -26.37
N GLN A 53 -10.21 -15.04 -27.57
CA GLN A 53 -10.68 -14.09 -28.59
C GLN A 53 -12.11 -14.42 -28.98
N ARG A 54 -12.99 -13.41 -28.91
CA ARG A 54 -14.41 -13.53 -29.28
C ARG A 54 -14.87 -12.23 -29.89
N LEU A 55 -15.85 -12.33 -30.78
CA LEU A 55 -16.54 -11.17 -31.34
C LEU A 55 -17.35 -10.49 -30.22
N LYS A 56 -17.04 -9.23 -29.93
CA LYS A 56 -17.72 -8.44 -28.90
C LYS A 56 -18.16 -7.09 -29.48
N PRO A 57 -19.34 -6.59 -29.11
CA PRO A 57 -19.75 -5.24 -29.46
C PRO A 57 -18.72 -4.19 -29.00
N ASN A 58 -18.40 -3.23 -29.87
CA ASN A 58 -17.42 -2.17 -29.61
C ASN A 58 -17.78 -1.38 -28.34
N MET A 59 -19.07 -1.11 -28.15
CA MET A 59 -19.61 -0.46 -26.95
C MET A 59 -19.22 -1.17 -25.63
N ILE A 60 -19.16 -2.51 -25.63
CA ILE A 60 -18.76 -3.29 -24.45
C ILE A 60 -17.24 -3.23 -24.24
N LEU A 61 -16.47 -3.28 -25.33
CA LEU A 61 -15.01 -3.18 -25.26
C LEU A 61 -14.59 -1.81 -24.70
N GLU A 62 -15.14 -0.73 -25.23
CA GLU A 62 -14.83 0.62 -24.76
C GLU A 62 -15.34 0.86 -23.33
N TYR A 63 -16.54 0.40 -22.98
CA TYR A 63 -17.03 0.49 -21.60
C TYR A 63 -16.06 -0.17 -20.61
N ASN A 64 -15.61 -1.39 -20.89
CA ASN A 64 -14.67 -2.09 -20.02
C ASN A 64 -13.31 -1.39 -19.95
N ASP A 65 -12.83 -0.86 -21.09
CA ASP A 65 -11.58 -0.12 -21.14
C ASP A 65 -11.62 1.16 -20.31
N ARG A 66 -12.74 1.87 -20.30
CA ARG A 66 -12.92 3.10 -19.50
C ARG A 66 -13.20 2.79 -18.03
N LYS A 67 -14.02 1.77 -17.74
CA LYS A 67 -14.44 1.43 -16.38
C LYS A 67 -13.28 0.97 -15.50
N LYS A 68 -12.29 0.26 -16.08
CA LYS A 68 -11.14 -0.27 -15.34
C LYS A 68 -10.37 0.80 -14.54
N GLY A 69 -10.43 2.06 -14.96
CA GLY A 69 -9.73 3.16 -14.28
C GLY A 69 -10.27 3.44 -12.87
N ILE A 70 -11.59 3.31 -12.68
CA ILE A 70 -12.22 3.51 -11.37
C ILE A 70 -11.82 2.39 -10.43
N ASP A 71 -11.97 1.14 -10.88
CA ASP A 71 -11.62 -0.05 -10.08
C ASP A 71 -10.14 -0.03 -9.68
N LEU A 72 -9.25 0.37 -10.60
CA LEU A 72 -7.81 0.51 -10.32
C LEU A 72 -7.52 1.61 -9.29
N SER A 73 -8.19 2.76 -9.40
CA SER A 73 -8.01 3.85 -8.44
C SER A 73 -8.46 3.43 -7.03
N ASP A 74 -9.60 2.74 -6.93
CA ASP A 74 -10.15 2.23 -5.68
C ASP A 74 -9.24 1.15 -5.07
N GLU A 75 -8.72 0.25 -5.91
CA GLU A 75 -7.75 -0.77 -5.51
C GLU A 75 -6.48 -0.12 -4.95
N LEU A 76 -5.90 0.86 -5.66
CA LEU A 76 -4.72 1.60 -5.22
C LEU A 76 -4.95 2.33 -3.89
N ALA A 77 -6.09 3.00 -3.72
CA ALA A 77 -6.44 3.67 -2.49
C ALA A 77 -6.63 2.69 -1.30
N SER A 78 -7.09 1.46 -1.58
CA SER A 78 -7.34 0.45 -0.55
C SER A 78 -6.06 -0.15 0.05
N TYR A 79 -4.99 -0.31 -0.74
CA TYR A 79 -3.76 -0.98 -0.30
C TYR A 79 -3.12 -0.35 0.94
N TYR A 80 -3.12 0.97 1.00
CA TYR A 80 -2.46 1.73 2.07
C TYR A 80 -3.39 2.76 2.70
N SER A 81 -4.64 2.35 2.95
CA SER A 81 -5.65 3.23 3.53
C SER A 81 -5.31 3.63 4.98
N PRO A 82 -5.25 4.94 5.30
CA PRO A 82 -5.06 5.42 6.67
C PRO A 82 -6.38 5.52 7.45
N ILE A 83 -7.51 5.11 6.86
CA ILE A 83 -8.80 5.12 7.53
C ILE A 83 -8.75 4.25 8.80
N ARG A 84 -9.31 4.77 9.90
CA ARG A 84 -9.47 4.07 11.18
C ARG A 84 -10.92 4.19 11.66
N LYS A 85 -11.33 3.31 12.59
CA LYS A 85 -12.65 3.40 13.23
C LYS A 85 -12.79 4.74 13.95
N THR A 86 -13.86 5.48 13.67
CA THR A 86 -14.14 6.78 14.28
C THR A 86 -15.66 6.96 14.45
N LEU A 87 -16.08 7.71 15.46
CA LEU A 87 -17.49 8.05 15.70
C LEU A 87 -17.99 9.18 14.80
N THR A 88 -17.08 9.95 14.20
CA THR A 88 -17.41 11.15 13.39
C THR A 88 -17.15 10.89 11.91
N TRP A 89 -18.21 10.78 11.10
CA TRP A 89 -18.14 10.38 9.69
C TRP A 89 -17.28 11.31 8.81
N TYR A 90 -17.32 12.63 9.05
CA TYR A 90 -16.61 13.60 8.23
C TYR A 90 -15.08 13.45 8.34
N LYS A 91 -14.56 12.98 9.48
CA LYS A 91 -13.12 12.68 9.65
C LYS A 91 -12.69 11.54 8.73
N LYS A 92 -13.56 10.54 8.55
CA LYS A 92 -13.30 9.42 7.63
C LYS A 92 -13.19 9.93 6.19
N VAL A 93 -14.12 10.79 5.77
CA VAL A 93 -14.11 11.40 4.43
C VAL A 93 -12.87 12.26 4.23
N ALA A 94 -12.51 13.11 5.19
CA ALA A 94 -11.32 13.96 5.09
C ALA A 94 -10.04 13.13 4.93
N VAL A 95 -9.88 12.07 5.74
CA VAL A 95 -8.71 11.17 5.67
C VAL A 95 -8.65 10.43 4.33
N ASP A 96 -9.79 9.93 3.84
CA ASP A 96 -9.87 9.21 2.57
C ASP A 96 -9.56 10.10 1.37
N VAL A 97 -10.12 11.32 1.34
CA VAL A 97 -9.86 12.29 0.27
C VAL A 97 -8.39 12.73 0.26
N LEU A 98 -7.82 13.07 1.42
CA LEU A 98 -6.45 13.56 1.50
C LEU A 98 -5.41 12.48 1.20
N PHE A 99 -5.54 11.32 1.83
CA PHE A 99 -4.48 10.31 1.80
C PHE A 99 -4.79 9.10 0.90
N GLY A 100 -6.05 8.82 0.59
CA GLY A 100 -6.44 7.86 -0.43
C GLY A 100 -6.36 8.50 -1.80
N VAL A 101 -7.38 9.29 -2.14
CA VAL A 101 -7.54 9.91 -3.46
C VAL A 101 -6.38 10.86 -3.80
N GLY A 102 -5.99 11.72 -2.86
CA GLY A 102 -4.93 12.71 -3.07
C GLY A 102 -3.57 12.10 -3.38
N ILE A 103 -3.18 11.04 -2.68
CA ILE A 103 -1.89 10.37 -2.91
C ILE A 103 -1.91 9.61 -4.24
N VAL A 104 -2.97 8.87 -4.54
CA VAL A 104 -3.10 8.15 -5.82
C VAL A 104 -2.99 9.13 -7.00
N ASN A 105 -3.68 10.27 -6.93
CA ASN A 105 -3.60 11.31 -7.95
C ASN A 105 -2.21 11.95 -8.05
N THR A 106 -1.54 12.18 -6.92
CA THR A 106 -0.18 12.72 -6.89
C THR A 106 0.80 11.77 -7.56
N VAL A 107 0.71 10.47 -7.28
CA VAL A 107 1.55 9.44 -7.89
C VAL A 107 1.28 9.34 -9.39
N TYR A 108 0.00 9.37 -9.79
CA TYR A 108 -0.37 9.39 -11.20
C TYR A 108 0.24 10.59 -11.94
N LEU A 109 0.09 11.80 -11.39
CA LEU A 109 0.66 13.02 -11.96
C LEU A 109 2.18 12.98 -11.99
N TYR A 110 2.82 12.55 -10.91
CA TYR A 110 4.28 12.42 -10.84
C TYR A 110 4.81 11.47 -11.91
N ASN A 111 4.19 10.30 -12.08
CA ASN A 111 4.58 9.31 -13.09
C ASN A 111 4.29 9.76 -14.52
N LYS A 112 3.27 10.60 -14.71
CA LYS A 112 2.95 11.21 -16.00
C LYS A 112 4.00 12.25 -16.41
N LEU A 113 4.49 13.04 -15.46
CA LEU A 113 5.53 14.06 -15.69
C LEU A 113 6.94 13.45 -15.76
N ASN A 114 7.21 12.36 -15.04
CA ASN A 114 8.53 11.73 -14.93
C ASN A 114 8.52 10.31 -15.52
N GLN A 115 8.50 10.21 -16.85
CA GLN A 115 8.40 8.91 -17.53
C GLN A 115 9.61 8.00 -17.31
N GLN A 116 10.81 8.58 -17.11
CA GLN A 116 12.05 7.84 -16.89
C GLN A 116 12.27 7.41 -15.43
N ASN A 117 11.66 8.10 -14.48
CA ASN A 117 11.80 7.80 -13.06
C ASN A 117 10.43 7.73 -12.39
N LYS A 118 9.75 6.60 -12.60
CA LYS A 118 8.43 6.34 -12.02
C LYS A 118 8.56 5.97 -10.55
N CYS A 119 7.64 6.47 -9.73
CA CYS A 119 7.48 6.08 -8.34
C CYS A 119 6.32 5.10 -8.18
N THR A 120 6.49 4.14 -7.28
CA THR A 120 5.39 3.29 -6.82
C THR A 120 4.60 4.01 -5.73
N LEU A 121 3.34 3.59 -5.51
CA LEU A 121 2.48 4.17 -4.47
C LEU A 121 3.13 4.09 -3.07
N LEU A 122 3.75 2.95 -2.74
CA LEU A 122 4.44 2.75 -1.47
C LEU A 122 5.62 3.70 -1.32
N GLN A 123 6.47 3.82 -2.34
CA GLN A 123 7.62 4.74 -2.30
C GLN A 123 7.18 6.18 -2.07
N ALA A 124 6.16 6.64 -2.82
CA ALA A 124 5.63 7.98 -2.67
C ALA A 124 5.09 8.23 -1.25
N GLN A 125 4.33 7.27 -0.69
CA GLN A 125 3.85 7.39 0.68
C GLN A 125 4.99 7.42 1.71
N MET A 126 5.99 6.55 1.57
CA MET A 126 7.14 6.55 2.48
C MET A 126 7.91 7.87 2.40
N ASP A 127 8.09 8.43 1.21
CA ASP A 127 8.78 9.70 1.02
C ASP A 127 7.98 10.88 1.59
N ILE A 128 6.65 10.87 1.41
CA ILE A 128 5.75 11.85 2.05
C ILE A 128 5.86 11.76 3.57
N VAL A 129 5.76 10.55 4.14
CA VAL A 129 5.86 10.34 5.59
C VAL A 129 7.21 10.80 6.13
N LYS A 130 8.32 10.44 5.48
CA LYS A 130 9.67 10.89 5.89
C LYS A 130 9.78 12.41 5.87
N LYS A 131 9.28 13.07 4.81
CA LYS A 131 9.29 14.53 4.69
C LYS A 131 8.43 15.20 5.78
N LEU A 132 7.23 14.67 6.04
CA LEU A 132 6.35 15.21 7.09
C LEU A 132 6.92 15.03 8.50
N LEU A 133 7.67 13.95 8.75
CA LEU A 133 8.31 13.67 10.03
C LEU A 133 9.70 14.31 10.17
N GLY A 134 10.21 15.02 9.15
CA GLY A 134 11.54 15.61 9.18
C GLY A 134 12.68 14.57 9.23
N ILE A 135 12.42 13.32 8.80
CA ILE A 135 13.43 12.26 8.79
C ILE A 135 14.34 12.49 7.59
N ASN A 136 15.47 13.14 7.83
CA ASN A 136 16.57 13.20 6.88
C ASN A 136 17.21 11.81 6.79
N VAL A 137 16.72 10.99 5.86
CA VAL A 137 17.46 9.80 5.46
C VAL A 137 18.69 10.31 4.71
N VAL A 138 19.83 10.38 5.40
CA VAL A 138 21.13 10.44 4.73
C VAL A 138 21.13 9.25 3.77
N GLN A 139 21.12 9.53 2.47
CA GLN A 139 21.41 8.51 1.47
C GLN A 139 22.82 8.03 1.75
N SER A 140 22.96 6.98 2.56
CA SER A 140 24.17 6.18 2.59
C SER A 140 24.28 5.57 1.20
N ALA A 141 25.08 6.21 0.36
CA ALA A 141 25.49 5.71 -0.93
C ALA A 141 25.90 4.24 -0.81
N SER A 142 25.35 3.39 -1.69
CA SER A 142 25.88 2.10 -2.10
C SER A 142 26.50 1.23 -0.99
N ILE A 143 25.68 0.37 -0.37
CA ILE A 143 26.22 -0.89 0.17
C ILE A 143 26.54 -1.76 -1.05
N LEU A 144 27.77 -1.65 -1.54
CA LEU A 144 28.38 -2.65 -2.39
C LEU A 144 28.36 -3.98 -1.64
N THR A 145 27.83 -4.99 -2.30
CA THR A 145 27.87 -6.41 -1.92
C THR A 145 29.28 -6.80 -1.47
N PRO A 146 29.49 -7.43 -0.30
CA PRO A 146 30.79 -7.96 0.04
C PRO A 146 31.03 -9.25 -0.74
N LEU A 147 31.94 -9.19 -1.70
CA LEU A 147 32.58 -10.38 -2.26
C LEU A 147 33.33 -11.08 -1.13
N ARG A 148 33.04 -12.37 -0.95
CA ARG A 148 33.73 -13.25 -0.01
C ARG A 148 35.15 -13.50 -0.54
N SER A 149 36.17 -13.01 0.14
CA SER A 149 37.52 -13.55 0.05
C SER A 149 38.19 -13.52 1.41
N SER A 150 38.47 -14.72 1.89
CA SER A 150 39.34 -15.06 3.02
C SER A 150 40.75 -14.50 2.83
N THR A 151 41.30 -13.81 3.84
CA THR A 151 42.54 -14.16 4.55
C THR A 151 42.88 -13.13 5.64
N GLU A 152 43.13 -13.67 6.84
CA GLU A 152 44.12 -13.32 7.87
C GLU A 152 44.39 -11.88 8.37
N ASN A 153 44.24 -11.78 9.71
CA ASN A 153 45.12 -11.13 10.69
C ASN A 153 45.46 -9.63 10.53
N THR A 154 44.98 -8.81 11.48
CA THR A 154 45.82 -8.05 12.43
C THR A 154 44.94 -7.41 13.51
N SER A 155 45.30 -7.69 14.75
CA SER A 155 44.81 -7.07 15.98
C SER A 155 45.24 -5.61 16.08
N GLN A 156 44.29 -4.67 16.19
CA GLN A 156 44.47 -3.40 16.89
C GLN A 156 43.11 -2.76 17.20
N GLY A 157 42.92 -2.39 18.46
CA GLY A 157 41.66 -1.94 19.01
C GLY A 157 41.21 -0.59 18.47
N ILE A 158 39.98 -0.55 17.95
CA ILE A 158 39.24 0.69 17.68
C ILE A 158 38.17 0.79 18.75
N ARG A 159 38.38 1.73 19.69
CA ARG A 159 37.35 2.16 20.63
C ARG A 159 36.26 2.88 19.81
N ASN A 160 35.18 2.17 19.50
CA ASN A 160 33.98 2.79 18.95
C ASN A 160 33.34 3.67 20.02
N VAL A 161 33.62 4.97 19.94
CA VAL A 161 32.87 6.03 20.64
C VAL A 161 31.42 5.91 20.18
N ARG A 162 30.53 5.46 21.08
CA ARG A 162 29.09 5.41 20.81
C ARG A 162 28.56 6.85 20.71
N PRO A 163 27.70 7.15 19.71
CA PRO A 163 27.03 8.44 19.65
C PRO A 163 26.20 8.65 20.92
N SER A 164 26.29 9.86 21.47
CA SER A 164 25.53 10.32 22.63
C SER A 164 24.02 10.04 22.46
N THR A 165 23.50 9.24 23.37
CA THR A 165 22.08 8.88 23.52
C THR A 165 21.28 10.07 24.04
N SER A 166 20.69 10.86 23.14
CA SER A 166 19.52 11.68 23.48
C SER A 166 18.26 10.85 23.25
N GLN A 167 17.63 10.42 24.35
CA GLN A 167 16.32 9.78 24.45
C GLN A 167 16.14 8.40 23.79
N MET A 168 16.56 7.33 24.49
CA MET A 168 15.93 6.03 24.29
C MET A 168 14.48 6.08 24.81
N GLN A 169 13.51 6.24 23.92
CA GLN A 169 12.08 6.08 24.26
C GLN A 169 11.74 4.59 24.39
N HIS A 170 11.04 4.21 25.46
CA HIS A 170 10.54 2.85 25.69
C HIS A 170 9.02 2.82 25.47
N PHE A 171 8.46 1.79 24.81
CA PHE A 171 7.02 1.61 24.56
C PHE A 171 6.49 0.28 25.14
N LEU A 172 5.47 0.34 26.00
CA LEU A 172 4.93 -0.82 26.71
C LEU A 172 4.08 -1.73 25.81
N THR A 173 4.18 -3.05 26.01
CA THR A 173 3.21 -4.01 25.47
C THR A 173 3.11 -5.27 26.35
N GLU A 174 1.94 -5.92 26.34
CA GLU A 174 1.60 -7.04 27.22
C GLU A 174 1.67 -8.40 26.51
N LEU A 175 2.17 -9.43 27.21
CA LEU A 175 2.19 -10.82 26.78
C LEU A 175 1.61 -11.75 27.87
N ASP A 176 1.11 -12.91 27.43
CA ASP A 176 0.43 -13.90 28.27
C ASP A 176 1.33 -14.60 29.30
N ARG A 177 0.71 -15.01 30.41
CA ARG A 177 1.35 -15.62 31.57
C ARG A 177 1.88 -17.02 31.22
N LYS A 178 3.19 -17.25 31.33
CA LYS A 178 3.71 -18.60 31.55
C LYS A 178 3.61 -18.94 33.05
N ASP A 179 2.92 -20.03 33.38
CA ASP A 179 2.78 -20.58 34.73
C ASP A 179 2.20 -19.62 35.79
N GLY A 180 1.40 -18.65 35.37
CA GLY A 180 0.72 -17.70 36.26
C GLY A 180 1.63 -16.65 36.93
N LYS A 181 2.94 -16.64 36.68
CA LYS A 181 3.91 -15.72 37.34
C LYS A 181 4.34 -14.58 36.42
N LYS A 182 4.28 -13.34 36.93
CA LYS A 182 4.81 -12.15 36.24
C LYS A 182 6.34 -12.18 36.26
N THR A 183 7.00 -12.36 35.12
CA THR A 183 8.46 -12.17 35.02
C THR A 183 8.76 -10.70 34.70
N ARG A 184 9.59 -10.05 35.54
CA ARG A 184 10.05 -8.67 35.30
C ARG A 184 11.53 -8.72 34.92
N ARG A 185 11.91 -8.11 33.79
CA ARG A 185 13.32 -7.93 33.40
C ARG A 185 13.82 -6.56 33.87
N ARG A 186 15.12 -6.33 33.70
CA ARG A 186 15.83 -5.09 34.06
C ARG A 186 16.36 -4.44 32.80
N CYS A 187 16.34 -3.12 32.73
CA CYS A 187 16.81 -2.37 31.57
C CYS A 187 18.33 -2.56 31.44
N THR A 188 18.77 -3.06 30.29
CA THR A 188 20.20 -3.21 29.99
C THR A 188 20.92 -1.86 29.96
N GLY A 189 20.28 -0.84 29.36
CA GLY A 189 20.83 0.52 29.31
C GLY A 189 21.05 1.14 30.70
N CYS A 190 20.05 1.10 31.59
CA CYS A 190 20.23 1.61 32.95
C CYS A 190 21.30 0.84 33.74
N TYR A 191 21.37 -0.48 33.57
CA TYR A 191 22.40 -1.28 34.24
C TYR A 191 23.81 -0.88 33.81
N ASP A 192 24.04 -0.70 32.51
CA ASP A 192 25.35 -0.33 31.96
C ASP A 192 25.76 1.08 32.41
N GLU A 193 24.82 2.02 32.52
CA GLU A 193 25.07 3.38 33.03
C GLU A 193 25.55 3.36 34.48
N HIS A 194 24.91 2.58 35.35
CA HIS A 194 25.33 2.43 36.75
C HIS A 194 26.71 1.75 36.86
N ARG A 195 27.01 0.79 35.98
CA ARG A 195 28.33 0.15 35.92
C ARG A 195 29.43 1.12 35.48
N GLN A 196 29.14 2.02 34.54
CA GLN A 196 30.08 3.06 34.09
C GLN A 196 30.33 4.12 35.18
N LYS A 197 29.38 4.35 36.08
CA LYS A 197 29.54 5.22 37.27
C LYS A 197 30.35 4.58 38.41
N GLY A 198 30.91 3.38 38.20
CA GLY A 198 31.75 2.70 39.18
C GLY A 198 30.99 1.87 40.22
N GLU A 199 29.68 1.66 40.04
CA GLU A 199 28.90 0.88 41.01
C GLU A 199 29.16 -0.63 40.91
N THR A 200 29.05 -1.33 42.06
CA THR A 200 29.14 -2.79 42.10
C THR A 200 28.00 -3.42 41.30
N ALA A 201 28.21 -4.64 40.78
CA ALA A 201 27.21 -5.33 39.99
C ALA A 201 25.86 -5.50 40.73
N ALA A 202 25.92 -5.70 42.05
CA ALA A 202 24.73 -5.77 42.90
C ALA A 202 23.99 -4.42 43.01
N ALA A 203 24.73 -3.32 43.26
CA ALA A 203 24.16 -1.98 43.34
C ALA A 203 23.54 -1.55 42.00
N ALA A 204 24.26 -1.76 40.89
CA ALA A 204 23.78 -1.49 39.55
C ALA A 204 22.54 -2.31 39.19
N THR A 205 22.45 -3.57 39.65
CA THR A 205 21.27 -4.44 39.45
C THR A 205 20.04 -3.91 40.18
N ASN A 206 20.22 -3.41 41.41
CA ASN A 206 19.12 -2.90 42.23
C ASN A 206 18.61 -1.53 41.77
N LYS A 207 19.50 -0.68 41.26
CA LYS A 207 19.16 0.66 40.76
C LYS A 207 18.69 0.66 39.31
N ALA A 208 19.05 -0.36 38.52
CA ALA A 208 18.57 -0.48 37.14
C ALA A 208 17.04 -0.52 37.13
N LYS A 209 16.43 0.37 36.32
CA LYS A 209 14.98 0.40 36.15
C LYS A 209 14.50 -0.98 35.73
N ARG A 210 13.55 -1.51 36.50
CA ARG A 210 12.84 -2.72 36.13
C ARG A 210 11.92 -2.38 34.98
N VAL A 211 12.21 -2.96 33.83
CA VAL A 211 11.38 -2.83 32.64
C VAL A 211 10.72 -4.18 32.42
N SER A 212 9.39 -4.20 32.33
CA SER A 212 8.80 -5.18 31.43
C SER A 212 9.32 -4.82 30.05
N GLN A 213 10.14 -5.69 29.47
CA GLN A 213 10.72 -5.41 28.16
C GLN A 213 9.58 -5.22 27.15
N ASN A 214 9.66 -4.16 26.34
CA ASN A 214 8.73 -3.87 25.26
C ASN A 214 8.53 -5.07 24.32
N MET A 215 7.34 -5.15 23.71
CA MET A 215 7.26 -5.57 22.30
C MET A 215 7.82 -4.46 21.42
#